data_AF-A0A2I0UXH4-F1
#
_entry.id   AF-A0A2I0UXH4-F1
#
_cell.length_a   1.000
_cell.length_b   1.000
_cell.length_c   1.000
_cell.angle_alpha   90.00
_cell.angle_beta   90.00
_cell.angle_gamma   90.00
#
_symmetry.space_group_name_H-M   'P 1'
#
loop_
_entity.id
_entity.type
_entity.pdbx_description
1 polymer ?
#
loop_
_entity_poly.entity_id
_entity_poly.type
_entity_poly.pdbx_seq_one_letter_code
_entity_poly.pdbx_strand_id
1 'polypeptide(L)'
;MKVIFTVGLPGSGKSTFVKQLAKSENAIILSSDAIRQELFGDATKQKSRVVFRTLYERLNDLVAKGYSVIVDATNIERERRMFALRKLSSAVKKECYYFDTPYSICVARNQRRKRHVPLLVMEKMRKHLEFPTAGEGFDEVHIVHESSPYDISRQQFVSLIQSQPTYEELFQTLRSVPLFKEIYHFNQENPYHQFLLCQHTYFVFAYINEYYLESDKLALQLAALFHDVGKPFCKKYKPLQQRYGYYGHENVSAQLVCHFLVELGFEEDFVLKVVHLVQFHMLIQYGGDKGGSQIYHLLDGDLLTRLYFFREADQFAK
;
A
#
# COMPACT_ATOMS: atom_id res chain seq x y z
N MET A 1 -0.17 -27.88 -4.40
CA MET A 1 1.07 -27.11 -4.62
C MET A 1 0.74 -25.63 -4.53
N LYS A 2 1.59 -24.82 -3.89
CA LYS A 2 1.36 -23.39 -3.69
C LYS A 2 2.55 -22.54 -4.16
N VAL A 3 2.26 -21.34 -4.67
CA VAL A 3 3.27 -20.29 -4.84
C VAL A 3 2.88 -19.11 -3.97
N ILE A 4 3.81 -18.70 -3.10
CA ILE A 4 3.57 -17.70 -2.09
C ILE A 4 4.46 -16.48 -2.36
N PHE A 5 3.86 -15.31 -2.51
CA PHE A 5 4.57 -14.05 -2.62
C PHE A 5 4.62 -13.35 -1.26
N THR A 6 5.75 -12.70 -0.97
CA THR A 6 5.85 -11.78 0.17
C THR A 6 5.98 -10.35 -0.34
N VAL A 7 5.20 -9.42 0.20
CA VAL A 7 5.23 -8.00 -0.19
C VAL A 7 5.53 -7.17 1.05
N GLY A 8 6.56 -6.33 0.99
CA GLY A 8 6.89 -5.45 2.11
C GLY A 8 8.29 -4.88 2.05
N LEU A 9 8.58 -3.89 2.89
CA LEU A 9 9.86 -3.17 2.90
C LEU A 9 11.01 -3.96 3.55
N PRO A 10 12.27 -3.66 3.22
CA PRO A 10 13.40 -4.15 4.02
C PRO A 10 13.20 -3.83 5.51
N GLY A 11 13.40 -4.82 6.38
CA GLY A 11 13.15 -4.66 7.82
C GLY A 11 11.73 -5.02 8.28
N SER A 12 10.79 -5.33 7.38
CA SER A 12 9.41 -5.70 7.72
C SER A 12 9.21 -7.11 8.32
N GLY A 13 10.28 -7.83 8.65
CA GLY A 13 10.17 -9.20 9.22
C GLY A 13 9.98 -10.35 8.23
N LYS A 14 9.78 -10.09 6.92
CA LYS A 14 9.64 -11.12 5.85
C LYS A 14 10.54 -12.33 6.01
N SER A 15 11.86 -12.12 6.01
CA SER A 15 12.84 -13.22 6.02
C SER A 15 12.79 -14.09 7.28
N THR A 16 12.21 -13.61 8.38
CA THR A 16 11.98 -14.42 9.59
C THR A 16 10.70 -15.23 9.42
N PHE A 17 9.61 -14.60 8.97
CA PHE A 17 8.32 -15.24 8.75
C PHE A 17 8.41 -16.37 7.71
N VAL A 18 9.05 -16.12 6.55
CA VAL A 18 9.17 -17.12 5.48
C VAL A 18 9.90 -18.39 5.90
N LYS A 19 10.80 -18.34 6.88
CA LYS A 19 11.50 -19.53 7.39
C LYS A 19 10.57 -20.46 8.15
N GLN A 20 9.59 -19.91 8.86
CA GLN A 20 8.58 -20.69 9.55
C GLN A 20 7.55 -21.21 8.54
N LEU A 21 7.08 -20.34 7.65
CA LEU A 21 6.11 -20.69 6.61
C LEU A 21 6.64 -21.78 5.65
N ALA A 22 7.92 -21.73 5.28
CA ALA A 22 8.54 -22.75 4.44
C ALA A 22 8.47 -24.15 5.05
N LYS A 23 8.58 -24.25 6.39
CA LYS A 23 8.47 -25.53 7.10
C LYS A 23 7.04 -26.04 7.12
N SER A 24 6.07 -25.18 7.42
CA SER A 24 4.65 -25.58 7.48
C SER A 24 4.09 -25.95 6.12
N GLU A 25 4.50 -25.23 5.07
CA GLU A 25 4.01 -25.42 3.70
C GLU A 25 4.88 -26.39 2.87
N ASN A 26 5.93 -26.97 3.47
CA ASN A 26 6.95 -27.76 2.78
C ASN A 26 7.42 -27.09 1.46
N ALA A 27 7.76 -25.81 1.56
CA ALA A 27 8.01 -24.94 0.42
C ALA A 27 9.48 -24.53 0.30
N ILE A 28 9.96 -24.43 -0.95
CA ILE A 28 11.30 -23.96 -1.26
C ILE A 28 11.33 -22.43 -1.26
N ILE A 29 12.27 -21.83 -0.52
CA ILE A 29 12.44 -20.38 -0.50
C ILE A 29 13.33 -19.93 -1.65
N LEU A 30 12.79 -19.13 -2.57
CA LEU A 30 13.55 -18.40 -3.58
C LEU A 30 13.73 -16.95 -3.14
N SER A 31 14.92 -16.64 -2.62
CA SER A 31 15.25 -15.30 -2.15
C SER A 31 15.97 -14.48 -3.21
N SER A 32 15.45 -13.30 -3.53
CA SER A 32 16.12 -12.36 -4.44
C SER A 32 17.49 -11.91 -3.93
N ASP A 33 17.68 -11.85 -2.61
CA ASP A 33 18.95 -11.51 -1.99
C ASP A 33 19.98 -12.64 -2.14
N ALA A 34 19.55 -13.90 -2.00
CA ALA A 34 20.41 -15.06 -2.26
C ALA A 34 20.87 -15.10 -3.72
N ILE A 35 19.96 -14.84 -4.66
CA ILE A 35 20.29 -14.76 -6.09
C ILE A 35 21.24 -13.60 -6.39
N ARG A 36 21.07 -12.41 -5.76
CA ARG A 36 22.04 -11.32 -5.92
C ARG A 36 23.42 -11.70 -5.41
N GLN A 37 23.49 -12.37 -4.25
CA GLN A 37 24.76 -12.85 -3.70
C GLN A 37 25.45 -13.84 -4.65
N GLU A 38 24.69 -14.79 -5.18
CA GLU A 38 25.19 -15.79 -6.13
C GLU A 38 25.72 -15.16 -7.41
N LEU A 39 24.93 -14.28 -8.06
CA LEU A 39 25.28 -13.72 -9.37
C LEU A 39 26.38 -12.66 -9.31
N PHE A 40 26.55 -11.98 -8.18
CA PHE A 40 27.37 -10.77 -8.13
C PHE A 40 28.38 -10.71 -6.98
N GLY A 41 28.40 -11.71 -6.10
CA GLY A 41 29.20 -11.72 -4.86
C GLY A 41 28.74 -10.70 -3.83
N ASP A 42 27.68 -9.95 -4.11
CA ASP A 42 27.20 -8.85 -3.28
C ASP A 42 25.70 -8.66 -3.49
N ALA A 43 24.97 -9.00 -2.44
CA ALA A 43 23.52 -8.88 -2.47
C ALA A 43 23.02 -7.43 -2.54
N THR A 44 23.84 -6.41 -2.26
CA THR A 44 23.42 -4.99 -2.35
C THR A 44 23.35 -4.45 -3.78
N LYS A 45 23.87 -5.16 -4.78
CA LYS A 45 23.89 -4.68 -6.17
C LYS A 45 22.49 -4.48 -6.75
N GLN A 46 22.24 -3.29 -7.29
CA GLN A 46 20.97 -2.89 -7.88
C GLN A 46 20.79 -3.35 -9.34
N LYS A 47 21.08 -4.62 -9.65
CA LYS A 47 20.87 -5.24 -10.98
C LYS A 47 19.52 -5.96 -11.07
N SER A 48 18.44 -5.24 -10.73
CA SER A 48 17.11 -5.81 -10.51
C SER A 48 16.61 -6.69 -11.66
N ARG A 49 16.78 -6.26 -12.93
CA ARG A 49 16.25 -6.99 -14.09
C ARG A 49 16.79 -8.42 -14.20
N VAL A 50 18.10 -8.61 -14.02
CA VAL A 50 18.74 -9.94 -14.12
C VAL A 50 18.31 -10.83 -12.96
N VAL A 51 18.29 -10.28 -11.75
CA VAL A 51 17.89 -11.00 -10.53
C VAL A 51 16.47 -11.53 -10.65
N PHE A 52 15.51 -10.68 -11.03
CA PHE A 52 14.11 -11.09 -11.15
C PHE A 52 13.88 -12.03 -12.33
N ARG A 53 14.65 -11.90 -13.43
CA ARG A 53 14.62 -12.89 -14.52
C ARG A 53 15.01 -14.27 -14.00
N THR A 54 16.17 -14.39 -13.35
CA THR A 54 16.64 -15.65 -12.76
C THR A 54 15.69 -16.18 -11.68
N LEU A 55 15.13 -15.29 -10.85
CA LEU A 55 14.15 -15.65 -9.83
C LEU A 55 12.91 -16.32 -10.45
N TYR A 56 12.36 -15.74 -11.51
CA TYR A 56 11.15 -16.27 -12.15
C TYR A 56 11.44 -17.48 -13.04
N GLU A 57 12.61 -17.59 -13.66
CA GLU A 57 13.06 -18.82 -14.33
C GLU A 57 13.08 -19.99 -13.32
N ARG A 58 13.73 -19.80 -12.17
CA ARG A 58 13.78 -20.82 -11.10
C ARG A 58 12.41 -21.13 -10.48
N LEU A 59 11.57 -20.12 -10.33
CA LEU A 59 10.20 -20.31 -9.86
C LEU A 59 9.45 -21.28 -10.77
N ASN A 60 9.47 -21.03 -12.09
CA ASN A 60 8.77 -21.86 -13.05
C ASN A 60 9.33 -23.29 -13.08
N ASP A 61 10.65 -23.47 -13.01
CA ASP A 61 11.28 -24.79 -12.99
C ASP A 61 10.90 -25.61 -11.75
N LEU A 62 10.83 -24.98 -10.57
CA LEU A 62 10.44 -25.65 -9.33
C LEU A 62 8.95 -26.03 -9.33
N VAL A 63 8.10 -25.12 -9.80
CA VAL A 63 6.66 -25.36 -9.93
C VAL A 63 6.39 -26.48 -10.94
N ALA A 64 7.10 -26.50 -12.07
CA ALA A 64 6.98 -27.57 -13.07
C ALA A 64 7.39 -28.95 -12.51
N LYS A 65 8.25 -28.98 -11.49
CA LYS A 65 8.66 -30.19 -10.76
C LYS A 65 7.72 -30.55 -9.60
N GLY A 66 6.66 -29.79 -9.36
CA GLY A 66 5.67 -30.08 -8.32
C GLY A 66 5.98 -29.50 -6.94
N TYR A 67 6.99 -28.63 -6.81
CA TYR A 67 7.33 -28.01 -5.52
C TYR A 67 6.48 -26.78 -5.20
N SER A 68 6.08 -26.65 -3.94
CA SER A 68 5.61 -25.37 -3.42
C SER A 68 6.79 -24.39 -3.28
N VAL A 69 6.58 -23.11 -3.58
CA VAL A 69 7.66 -22.11 -3.63
C VAL A 69 7.25 -20.82 -2.93
N ILE A 70 8.14 -20.27 -2.10
CA ILE A 70 8.01 -18.92 -1.53
C ILE A 70 8.96 -17.98 -2.25
N VAL A 71 8.41 -16.90 -2.82
CA VAL A 71 9.16 -15.82 -3.47
C VAL A 71 9.50 -14.74 -2.44
N ASP A 72 10.68 -14.86 -1.82
CA ASP A 72 11.22 -13.92 -0.83
C ASP A 72 11.92 -12.74 -1.51
N ALA A 73 11.14 -11.69 -1.76
CA ALA A 73 11.60 -10.41 -2.27
C ALA A 73 10.74 -9.30 -1.69
N THR A 74 11.06 -8.05 -1.99
CA THR A 74 10.18 -6.94 -1.58
C THR A 74 8.87 -6.90 -2.39
N ASN A 75 8.90 -7.44 -3.62
CA ASN A 75 7.77 -7.56 -4.56
C ASN A 75 6.87 -6.31 -4.62
N ILE A 76 7.48 -5.11 -4.67
CA ILE A 76 6.75 -3.84 -4.57
C ILE A 76 6.00 -3.43 -5.84
N GLU A 77 6.44 -3.90 -7.01
CA GLU A 77 5.90 -3.52 -8.33
C GLU A 77 4.82 -4.54 -8.78
N ARG A 78 3.59 -4.08 -8.96
CA ARG A 78 2.43 -4.89 -9.35
C ARG A 78 2.62 -5.58 -10.69
N GLU A 79 3.09 -4.84 -11.69
CA GLU A 79 3.27 -5.38 -13.05
C GLU A 79 4.19 -6.62 -13.05
N ARG A 80 5.22 -6.63 -12.21
CA ARG A 80 6.12 -7.78 -12.07
C ARG A 80 5.45 -8.96 -11.38
N ARG A 81 4.64 -8.71 -10.35
CA ARG A 81 3.85 -9.76 -9.68
C ARG A 81 2.90 -10.40 -10.68
N MET A 82 2.10 -9.59 -11.38
CA MET A 82 1.17 -10.07 -12.42
C MET A 82 1.88 -10.84 -13.54
N PHE A 83 3.04 -10.38 -14.01
CA PHE A 83 3.83 -11.09 -15.02
C PHE A 83 4.23 -12.49 -14.56
N ALA A 84 4.66 -12.64 -13.31
CA ALA A 84 5.01 -13.94 -12.75
C ALA A 84 3.76 -14.82 -12.57
N LEU A 85 2.68 -14.28 -12.00
CA LEU A 85 1.45 -15.02 -11.72
C LEU A 85 0.75 -15.54 -12.98
N ARG A 86 0.76 -14.77 -14.08
CA ARG A 86 0.16 -15.16 -15.37
C ARG A 86 0.85 -16.35 -16.03
N LYS A 87 2.09 -16.65 -15.66
CA LYS A 87 2.83 -17.82 -16.17
C LYS A 87 2.54 -19.10 -15.40
N LEU A 88 1.92 -18.99 -14.22
CA LEU A 88 1.58 -20.12 -13.38
C LEU A 88 0.22 -20.68 -13.80
N SER A 89 0.15 -22.01 -13.92
CA SER A 89 -1.11 -22.73 -14.18
C SER A 89 -2.18 -22.38 -13.15
N SER A 90 -3.46 -22.43 -13.54
CA SER A 90 -4.60 -22.26 -12.64
C SER A 90 -4.71 -23.36 -11.58
N ALA A 91 -4.05 -24.51 -11.77
CA ALA A 91 -3.99 -25.57 -10.77
C ALA A 91 -3.07 -25.26 -9.58
N VAL A 92 -2.28 -24.18 -9.66
CA VAL A 92 -1.37 -23.75 -8.60
C VAL A 92 -2.07 -22.71 -7.75
N LYS A 93 -2.23 -22.97 -6.46
CA LYS A 93 -2.74 -21.97 -5.51
C LYS A 93 -1.70 -20.85 -5.33
N LYS A 94 -2.13 -19.59 -5.42
CA LYS A 94 -1.32 -18.39 -5.41
C LYS A 94 -1.71 -17.54 -4.21
N GLU A 95 -0.81 -17.39 -3.24
CA GLU A 95 -1.06 -16.60 -2.03
C GLU A 95 -0.11 -15.40 -1.96
N CYS A 96 -0.55 -14.30 -1.37
CA CYS A 96 0.27 -13.13 -1.10
C CYS A 96 0.24 -12.79 0.39
N TYR A 97 1.41 -12.61 1.00
CA TYR A 97 1.54 -12.14 2.38
C TYR A 97 2.10 -10.71 2.33
N TYR A 98 1.24 -9.72 2.60
CA TYR A 98 1.62 -8.33 2.75
C TYR A 98 2.07 -8.06 4.20
N PHE A 99 3.26 -7.50 4.36
CA PHE A 99 3.85 -7.21 5.66
C PHE A 99 3.55 -5.77 6.04
N ASP A 100 2.52 -5.61 6.85
CA ASP A 100 2.11 -4.35 7.43
C ASP A 100 3.00 -4.02 8.64
N THR A 101 4.17 -3.45 8.35
CA THR A 101 5.11 -2.99 9.37
C THR A 101 5.36 -1.50 9.19
N PRO A 102 5.14 -0.67 10.23
CA PRO A 102 5.44 0.75 10.18
C PRO A 102 6.84 1.05 9.63
N TYR A 103 6.93 2.08 8.80
CA TYR A 103 8.19 2.46 8.15
C TYR A 103 9.31 2.77 9.16
N SER A 104 8.98 3.42 10.27
CA SER A 104 9.91 3.70 11.37
C SER A 104 10.52 2.43 11.95
N ILE A 105 9.70 1.39 12.17
CA ILE A 105 10.14 0.07 12.63
C ILE A 105 11.00 -0.60 11.57
N CYS A 106 10.59 -0.55 10.29
CA CYS A 106 11.39 -1.08 9.19
C CYS A 106 12.79 -0.43 9.13
N VAL A 107 12.87 0.90 9.28
CA VAL A 107 14.14 1.65 9.30
C VAL A 107 15.00 1.25 10.50
N ALA A 108 14.42 1.23 11.71
CA ALA A 108 15.15 0.85 12.92
C ALA A 108 15.70 -0.58 12.83
N ARG A 109 14.91 -1.52 12.29
CA ARG A 109 15.35 -2.90 12.04
C ARG A 109 16.45 -2.94 10.98
N ASN A 110 16.30 -2.20 9.89
CA ASN A 110 17.29 -2.16 8.80
C ASN A 110 18.65 -1.63 9.27
N GLN A 111 18.70 -0.61 10.12
CA GLN A 111 19.93 -0.04 10.67
C GLN A 111 20.71 -1.03 11.55
N ARG A 112 20.02 -1.98 12.20
CA ARG A 112 20.63 -3.01 13.06
C ARG A 112 21.14 -4.24 12.28
N ARG A 113 20.86 -4.34 10.98
CA ARG A 113 21.28 -5.49 10.17
C ARG A 113 22.75 -5.36 9.75
N LYS A 114 23.47 -6.48 9.73
CA LYS A 114 24.84 -6.55 9.15
C LYS A 114 24.91 -6.00 7.73
N ARG A 115 23.88 -6.26 6.92
CA ARG A 115 23.69 -5.69 5.58
C ARG A 115 22.48 -4.76 5.61
N HIS A 116 22.73 -3.47 5.47
CA HIS A 116 21.70 -2.43 5.47
C HIS A 116 21.36 -1.99 4.03
N VAL A 117 20.09 -1.66 3.80
CA VAL A 117 19.64 -0.98 2.59
C VAL A 117 19.70 0.53 2.84
N PRO A 118 20.29 1.35 1.95
CA PRO A 118 20.34 2.80 2.14
C PRO A 118 18.93 3.41 2.32
N LEU A 119 18.79 4.41 3.20
CA LEU A 119 17.49 5.01 3.53
C LEU A 119 16.78 5.58 2.29
N LEU A 120 17.51 6.28 1.42
CA LEU A 120 16.98 6.78 0.14
C LEU A 120 16.39 5.68 -0.74
N VAL A 121 16.96 4.47 -0.70
CA VAL A 121 16.41 3.32 -1.43
C VAL A 121 15.15 2.80 -0.74
N MET A 122 15.11 2.75 0.60
CA MET A 122 13.90 2.37 1.34
C MET A 122 12.75 3.38 1.14
N GLU A 123 13.03 4.68 1.13
CA GLU A 123 12.06 5.72 0.80
C GLU A 123 11.50 5.55 -0.61
N LYS A 124 12.39 5.27 -1.57
CA LYS A 124 11.98 4.94 -2.95
C LYS A 124 11.07 3.71 -2.95
N MET A 125 11.47 2.63 -2.28
CA MET A 125 10.67 1.40 -2.19
C MET A 125 9.29 1.67 -1.58
N ARG A 126 9.20 2.46 -0.50
CA ARG A 126 7.93 2.82 0.14
C ARG A 126 6.98 3.53 -0.82
N LYS A 127 7.48 4.47 -1.62
CA LYS A 127 6.68 5.22 -2.61
C LYS A 127 6.22 4.40 -3.81
N HIS A 128 6.93 3.31 -4.12
CA HIS A 128 6.61 2.42 -5.25
C HIS A 128 5.92 1.12 -4.81
N LEU A 129 5.63 0.95 -3.51
CA LEU A 129 4.94 -0.24 -3.02
C LEU A 129 3.46 -0.13 -3.36
N GLU A 130 3.10 -0.79 -4.46
CA GLU A 130 1.71 -1.02 -4.83
C GLU A 130 1.15 -2.17 -4.00
N PHE A 131 0.05 -1.90 -3.30
CA PHE A 131 -0.58 -2.84 -2.38
C PHE A 131 -1.14 -4.03 -3.19
N PRO A 132 -0.91 -5.27 -2.75
CA PRO A 132 -1.34 -6.44 -3.53
C PRO A 132 -2.87 -6.53 -3.57
N THR A 133 -3.43 -6.82 -4.73
CA THR A 133 -4.87 -7.10 -4.90
C THR A 133 -5.09 -8.52 -5.42
N ALA A 134 -6.23 -9.12 -5.10
CA ALA A 134 -6.60 -10.45 -5.63
C ALA A 134 -6.63 -10.46 -7.18
N GLY A 135 -7.10 -9.38 -7.81
CA GLY A 135 -7.15 -9.23 -9.27
C GLY A 135 -5.79 -9.22 -9.98
N GLU A 136 -4.67 -9.24 -9.25
CA GLU A 136 -3.35 -9.54 -9.82
C GLU A 136 -3.20 -11.01 -10.25
N GLY A 137 -4.09 -11.88 -9.78
CA GLY A 137 -4.06 -13.33 -9.96
C GLY A 137 -3.69 -14.10 -8.69
N PHE A 138 -3.86 -13.48 -7.51
CA PHE A 138 -3.76 -14.17 -6.22
C PHE A 138 -5.12 -14.76 -5.85
N ASP A 139 -5.12 -15.96 -5.28
CA ASP A 139 -6.33 -16.57 -4.71
C ASP A 139 -6.63 -15.96 -3.33
N GLU A 140 -5.57 -15.67 -2.56
CA GLU A 140 -5.67 -15.08 -1.21
C GLU A 140 -4.58 -14.02 -1.00
N VAL A 141 -4.95 -12.94 -0.33
CA VAL A 141 -4.03 -11.89 0.17
C VAL A 141 -4.20 -11.83 1.67
N HIS A 142 -3.10 -11.99 2.41
CA HIS A 142 -3.07 -11.98 3.87
C HIS A 142 -2.26 -10.78 4.37
N ILE A 143 -2.74 -10.16 5.45
CA ILE A 143 -2.00 -9.10 6.15
C ILE A 143 -1.23 -9.69 7.33
N VAL A 144 0.10 -9.60 7.29
CA VAL A 144 1.00 -9.92 8.41
C VAL A 144 1.31 -8.62 9.15
N HIS A 145 0.63 -8.42 10.27
CA HIS A 145 0.65 -7.17 11.02
C HIS A 145 1.73 -7.13 12.10
N GLU A 146 2.46 -6.02 12.18
CA GLU A 146 3.33 -5.66 13.30
C GLU A 146 2.67 -4.56 14.12
N SER A 147 2.26 -4.88 15.35
CA SER A 147 1.58 -3.93 16.23
C SER A 147 2.43 -2.68 16.53
N SER A 148 1.78 -1.53 16.43
CA SER A 148 2.25 -0.20 16.81
C SER A 148 1.00 0.66 17.14
N PRO A 149 0.44 0.54 18.35
CA PRO A 149 -0.89 1.02 18.68
C PRO A 149 -0.99 2.55 18.64
N TYR A 150 -2.22 3.02 18.41
CA TYR A 150 -2.59 4.43 18.45
C TYR A 150 -3.34 4.77 19.73
N ASP A 151 -3.21 6.02 20.19
CA ASP A 151 -3.95 6.55 21.35
C ASP A 151 -5.38 7.00 20.94
N ILE A 152 -6.10 6.12 20.24
CA ILE A 152 -7.50 6.29 19.86
C ILE A 152 -8.14 4.92 19.62
N SER A 153 -9.29 4.65 20.23
CA SER A 153 -10.03 3.39 20.00
C SER A 153 -10.89 3.45 18.74
N ARG A 154 -11.24 2.28 18.19
CA ARG A 154 -12.19 2.16 17.07
C ARG A 154 -13.51 2.83 17.34
N GLN A 155 -14.06 2.67 18.56
CA GLN A 155 -15.33 3.27 18.94
C GLN A 155 -15.25 4.80 18.93
N GLN A 156 -14.20 5.37 19.53
CA GLN A 156 -13.99 6.82 19.52
C GLN A 156 -13.83 7.37 18.10
N PHE A 157 -13.01 6.70 17.27
CA PHE A 157 -12.76 7.12 15.90
C PHE A 157 -14.00 7.05 15.01
N VAL A 158 -14.75 5.96 15.08
CA VAL A 158 -15.99 5.80 14.30
C VAL A 158 -17.07 6.76 14.79
N SER A 159 -17.22 6.95 16.10
CA SER A 159 -18.18 7.90 16.67
C SER A 159 -17.89 9.33 16.21
N LEU A 160 -16.61 9.73 16.17
CA LEU A 160 -16.20 11.03 15.65
C LEU A 160 -16.60 11.20 14.20
N ILE A 161 -16.41 10.19 13.35
CA ILE A 161 -16.75 10.27 11.92
C ILE A 161 -18.27 10.34 11.72
N GLN A 162 -19.02 9.50 12.45
CA GLN A 162 -20.46 9.37 12.28
C GLN A 162 -21.25 10.56 12.84
N SER A 163 -20.68 11.33 13.77
CA SER A 163 -21.31 12.55 14.29
C SER A 163 -21.35 13.69 13.27
N GLN A 164 -20.82 13.50 12.06
CA GLN A 164 -20.68 14.54 11.02
C GLN A 164 -20.03 15.82 11.57
N PRO A 165 -18.81 15.70 12.10
CA PRO A 165 -18.15 16.77 12.83
C PRO A 165 -17.84 17.94 11.89
N THR A 166 -17.80 19.13 12.47
CA THR A 166 -17.21 20.30 11.83
C THR A 166 -15.70 20.09 11.61
N TYR A 167 -15.09 20.96 10.78
CA TYR A 167 -13.65 20.93 10.52
C TYR A 167 -12.85 21.01 11.82
N GLU A 168 -13.22 21.94 12.69
CA GLU A 168 -12.60 22.16 13.99
C GLU A 168 -12.69 20.93 14.88
N GLU A 169 -13.89 20.35 15.06
CA GLU A 169 -14.10 19.17 15.90
C GLU A 169 -13.30 17.95 15.40
N LEU A 170 -13.32 17.73 14.08
CA LEU A 170 -12.61 16.63 13.44
C LEU A 170 -11.09 16.75 13.68
N PHE A 171 -10.48 17.88 13.30
CA PHE A 171 -9.02 18.02 13.34
C PHE A 171 -8.47 18.37 14.72
N GLN A 172 -9.27 18.92 15.64
CA GLN A 172 -8.87 19.02 17.05
C GLN A 172 -8.65 17.64 17.68
N THR A 173 -9.46 16.66 17.29
CA THR A 173 -9.35 15.28 17.75
C THR A 173 -8.26 14.54 16.98
N LEU A 174 -8.32 14.54 15.64
CA LEU A 174 -7.42 13.72 14.82
C LEU A 174 -5.94 14.14 14.93
N ARG A 175 -5.62 15.40 15.23
CA ARG A 175 -4.22 15.86 15.35
C ARG A 175 -3.40 15.17 16.46
N SER A 176 -4.05 14.45 17.39
CA SER A 176 -3.33 13.62 18.37
C SER A 176 -2.73 12.35 17.73
N VAL A 177 -3.33 11.86 16.64
CA VAL A 177 -2.87 10.70 15.90
C VAL A 177 -1.70 11.11 14.99
N PRO A 178 -0.54 10.41 15.05
CA PRO A 178 0.67 10.83 14.35
C PRO A 178 0.48 11.13 12.86
N LEU A 179 -0.25 10.30 12.12
CA LEU A 179 -0.44 10.50 10.68
C LEU A 179 -1.27 11.75 10.34
N PHE A 180 -2.28 12.07 11.16
CA PHE A 180 -3.14 13.24 10.95
C PHE A 180 -2.46 14.53 11.43
N LYS A 181 -1.59 14.42 12.45
CA LYS A 181 -0.73 15.51 12.89
C LYS A 181 0.15 16.04 11.75
N GLU A 182 0.69 15.16 10.91
CA GLU A 182 1.56 15.52 9.78
C GLU A 182 0.83 16.29 8.66
N ILE A 183 -0.48 16.10 8.50
CA ILE A 183 -1.27 16.83 7.49
C ILE A 183 -1.92 18.11 8.03
N TYR A 184 -1.97 18.26 9.36
CA TYR A 184 -2.56 19.42 10.01
C TYR A 184 -1.71 20.66 9.75
N HIS A 185 -2.32 21.71 9.16
CA HIS A 185 -1.64 22.91 8.64
C HIS A 185 -0.52 22.66 7.62
N PHE A 186 -0.50 21.50 6.97
CA PHE A 186 0.50 21.23 5.94
C PHE A 186 0.24 22.04 4.68
N ASN A 187 1.16 22.98 4.37
CA ASN A 187 1.16 23.72 3.12
C ASN A 187 1.71 22.85 1.98
N GLN A 188 0.86 22.63 0.97
CA GLN A 188 1.19 21.80 -0.18
C GLN A 188 2.15 22.49 -1.17
N GLU A 189 2.40 23.79 -1.05
CA GLU A 189 3.41 24.54 -1.83
C GLU A 189 3.42 24.18 -3.33
N ASN A 190 2.22 24.08 -3.92
CA ASN A 190 2.02 23.70 -5.31
C ASN A 190 0.86 24.53 -5.85
N PRO A 191 1.04 25.25 -6.97
CA PRO A 191 0.09 26.25 -7.47
C PRO A 191 -1.29 25.70 -7.83
N TYR A 192 -1.43 24.38 -7.93
CA TYR A 192 -2.71 23.71 -8.21
C TYR A 192 -3.52 23.35 -6.96
N HIS A 193 -3.10 23.76 -5.76
CA HIS A 193 -3.83 23.52 -4.52
C HIS A 193 -4.14 24.83 -3.82
N GLN A 194 -5.42 25.11 -3.58
CA GLN A 194 -5.85 26.31 -2.86
C GLN A 194 -5.86 26.11 -1.34
N PHE A 195 -6.05 24.86 -0.90
CA PHE A 195 -6.24 24.52 0.51
C PHE A 195 -4.98 23.92 1.16
N LEU A 196 -4.85 24.14 2.48
CA LEU A 196 -3.99 23.30 3.32
C LEU A 196 -4.47 21.86 3.24
N LEU A 197 -3.56 20.90 3.43
CA LEU A 197 -3.91 19.51 3.17
C LEU A 197 -5.08 19.01 4.03
N CYS A 198 -5.08 19.31 5.33
CA CYS A 198 -6.20 18.98 6.21
C CYS A 198 -7.55 19.63 5.79
N GLN A 199 -7.54 20.84 5.22
CA GLN A 199 -8.75 21.49 4.75
C GLN A 199 -9.30 20.80 3.50
N HIS A 200 -8.43 20.50 2.54
CA HIS A 200 -8.79 19.69 1.37
C HIS A 200 -9.39 18.34 1.79
N THR A 201 -8.71 17.61 2.68
CA THR A 201 -9.20 16.35 3.26
C THR A 201 -10.59 16.49 3.88
N TYR A 202 -10.85 17.56 4.62
CA TYR A 202 -12.17 17.83 5.19
C TYR A 202 -13.24 18.08 4.13
N PHE A 203 -12.95 18.84 3.08
CA PHE A 203 -13.95 19.13 2.06
C PHE A 203 -14.34 17.90 1.25
N VAL A 204 -13.42 16.97 0.97
CA VAL A 204 -13.76 15.66 0.39
C VAL A 204 -14.65 14.86 1.34
N PHE A 205 -14.31 14.83 2.63
CA PHE A 205 -15.10 14.16 3.67
C PHE A 205 -16.52 14.75 3.80
N ALA A 206 -16.64 16.08 3.81
CA ALA A 206 -17.91 16.79 3.87
C ALA A 206 -18.76 16.55 2.62
N TYR A 207 -18.16 16.50 1.43
CA TYR A 207 -18.87 16.14 0.19
C TYR A 207 -19.49 14.75 0.27
N ILE A 208 -18.74 13.76 0.78
CA ILE A 208 -19.25 12.40 0.97
C ILE A 208 -20.37 12.39 2.02
N ASN A 209 -20.25 13.19 3.10
CA ASN A 209 -21.31 13.31 4.09
C ASN A 209 -22.61 13.84 3.50
N GLU A 210 -22.54 14.81 2.60
CA GLU A 210 -23.71 15.43 1.99
C GLU A 210 -24.32 14.54 0.90
N TYR A 211 -23.49 14.01 -0.02
CA TYR A 211 -24.00 13.47 -1.29
C TYR A 211 -23.97 11.95 -1.40
N TYR A 212 -23.22 11.24 -0.54
CA TYR A 212 -23.16 9.78 -0.61
C TYR A 212 -24.19 9.14 0.34
N LEU A 213 -25.13 8.38 -0.22
CA LEU A 213 -26.28 7.82 0.52
C LEU A 213 -26.25 6.30 0.66
N GLU A 214 -25.24 5.62 0.13
CA GLU A 214 -25.16 4.15 0.18
C GLU A 214 -24.62 3.64 1.53
N SER A 215 -24.87 2.36 1.83
CA SER A 215 -24.56 1.75 3.13
C SER A 215 -23.07 1.64 3.44
N ASP A 216 -22.21 1.71 2.42
CA ASP A 216 -20.75 1.66 2.56
C ASP A 216 -20.10 3.04 2.71
N LYS A 217 -20.89 4.07 3.04
CA LYS A 217 -20.43 5.45 3.27
C LYS A 217 -19.19 5.56 4.17
N LEU A 218 -19.11 4.73 5.22
CA LEU A 218 -17.94 4.72 6.11
C LEU A 218 -16.64 4.42 5.36
N ALA A 219 -16.65 3.55 4.35
CA ALA A 219 -15.46 3.24 3.57
C ALA A 219 -14.97 4.46 2.77
N LEU A 220 -15.88 5.23 2.19
CA LEU A 220 -15.56 6.47 1.46
C LEU A 220 -15.14 7.60 2.40
N GLN A 221 -15.80 7.75 3.56
CA GLN A 221 -15.39 8.68 4.60
C GLN A 221 -13.94 8.42 5.03
N LEU A 222 -13.58 7.16 5.27
CA LEU A 222 -12.21 6.77 5.59
C LEU A 222 -11.28 7.01 4.39
N ALA A 223 -11.68 6.66 3.18
CA ALA A 223 -10.87 6.98 1.99
C ALA A 223 -10.58 8.48 1.91
N ALA A 224 -11.55 9.36 2.20
CA ALA A 224 -11.36 10.80 2.20
C ALA A 224 -10.33 11.26 3.23
N LEU A 225 -10.45 10.77 4.47
CA LEU A 225 -9.51 11.11 5.54
C LEU A 225 -8.07 10.67 5.22
N PHE A 226 -7.90 9.55 4.50
CA PHE A 226 -6.59 8.94 4.31
C PHE A 226 -5.96 9.13 2.93
N HIS A 227 -6.71 9.48 1.88
CA HIS A 227 -6.21 9.37 0.49
C HIS A 227 -4.86 10.09 0.26
N ASP A 228 -4.67 11.23 0.92
CA ASP A 228 -3.49 12.08 0.77
C ASP A 228 -2.55 12.14 1.98
N VAL A 229 -2.77 11.33 3.03
CA VAL A 229 -1.91 11.34 4.24
C VAL A 229 -0.44 10.98 3.95
N GLY A 230 -0.15 10.38 2.80
CA GLY A 230 1.19 10.12 2.31
C GLY A 230 1.94 11.33 1.72
N LYS A 231 1.26 12.46 1.47
CA LYS A 231 1.87 13.65 0.84
C LYS A 231 3.07 14.22 1.63
N PRO A 232 3.02 14.42 2.96
CA PRO A 232 4.16 14.91 3.72
C PRO A 232 5.44 14.09 3.49
N PHE A 233 5.32 12.76 3.48
CA PHE A 233 6.45 11.86 3.20
C PHE A 233 6.98 11.97 1.77
N CYS A 234 6.10 12.26 0.81
CA CYS A 234 6.44 12.26 -0.62
C CYS A 234 6.88 13.63 -1.15
N LYS A 235 6.79 14.68 -0.34
CA LYS A 235 7.09 16.06 -0.73
C LYS A 235 8.53 16.17 -1.27
N LYS A 236 8.65 16.50 -2.55
CA LYS A 236 9.95 16.73 -3.19
C LYS A 236 9.88 17.90 -4.15
N TYR A 237 10.81 18.84 -4.01
CA TYR A 237 10.93 19.96 -4.94
C TYR A 237 11.32 19.48 -6.33
N LYS A 238 10.65 20.00 -7.37
CA LYS A 238 10.94 19.73 -8.78
C LYS A 238 11.45 21.01 -9.44
N PRO A 239 12.78 21.23 -9.52
CA PRO A 239 13.36 22.48 -10.02
C PRO A 239 12.86 22.88 -11.41
N LEU A 240 12.76 21.91 -12.33
CA LEU A 240 12.30 22.15 -13.71
C LEU A 240 10.84 22.64 -13.79
N GLN A 241 10.01 22.32 -12.78
CA GLN A 241 8.60 22.71 -12.73
C GLN A 241 8.35 23.82 -11.71
N GLN A 242 9.39 24.27 -11.00
CA GLN A 242 9.34 25.27 -9.93
C GLN A 242 8.23 25.03 -8.89
N ARG A 243 7.95 23.76 -8.56
CA ARG A 243 6.90 23.36 -7.62
C ARG A 243 7.27 22.11 -6.85
N TYR A 244 6.58 21.86 -5.74
CA TYR A 244 6.66 20.57 -5.06
C TYR A 244 5.79 19.52 -5.78
N GLY A 245 6.25 18.27 -5.74
CA GLY A 245 5.49 17.11 -6.19
C GLY A 245 5.43 16.02 -5.13
N TYR A 246 4.45 15.14 -5.29
CA TYR A 246 4.06 14.13 -4.30
C TYR A 246 4.02 12.72 -4.90
N TYR A 247 4.99 12.38 -5.75
CA TYR A 247 4.95 11.11 -6.47
C TYR A 247 4.93 9.91 -5.50
N GLY A 248 3.94 9.01 -5.68
CA GLY A 248 3.77 7.80 -4.88
C GLY A 248 3.08 8.00 -3.53
N HIS A 249 2.43 9.15 -3.30
CA HIS A 249 1.72 9.42 -2.05
C HIS A 249 0.55 8.46 -1.86
N GLU A 250 -0.17 8.10 -2.92
CA GLU A 250 -1.28 7.14 -2.91
C GLU A 250 -0.84 5.77 -2.37
N ASN A 251 0.38 5.33 -2.69
CA ASN A 251 0.96 4.10 -2.20
C ASN A 251 1.35 4.20 -0.72
N VAL A 252 1.86 5.35 -0.29
CA VAL A 252 2.20 5.60 1.12
C VAL A 252 0.93 5.72 1.97
N SER A 253 -0.09 6.41 1.47
CA SER A 253 -1.41 6.52 2.09
C SER A 253 -2.06 5.15 2.25
N ALA A 254 -1.99 4.29 1.24
CA ALA A 254 -2.50 2.91 1.29
C ALA A 254 -1.83 2.09 2.40
N GLN A 255 -0.52 2.22 2.58
CA GLN A 255 0.20 1.57 3.69
C GLN A 255 -0.24 2.12 5.05
N LEU A 256 -0.40 3.44 5.17
CA LEU A 256 -0.77 4.09 6.43
C LEU A 256 -2.20 3.74 6.85
N VAL A 257 -3.16 3.74 5.93
CA VAL A 257 -4.56 3.39 6.23
C VAL A 257 -4.72 1.91 6.54
N CYS A 258 -3.99 1.03 5.85
CA CYS A 258 -3.94 -0.39 6.20
C CYS A 258 -3.53 -0.57 7.66
N HIS A 259 -2.39 0.01 8.04
CA HIS A 259 -1.85 -0.11 9.38
C HIS A 259 -2.81 0.44 10.44
N PHE A 260 -3.37 1.62 10.19
CA PHE A 260 -4.29 2.27 11.11
C PHE A 260 -5.56 1.46 11.34
N LEU A 261 -6.21 0.97 10.27
CA LEU A 261 -7.46 0.22 10.42
C LEU A 261 -7.24 -1.17 11.02
N VAL A 262 -6.13 -1.84 10.70
CA VAL A 262 -5.79 -3.12 11.34
C VAL A 262 -5.55 -2.93 12.84
N GLU A 263 -4.83 -1.88 13.26
CA GLU A 263 -4.61 -1.65 14.69
C GLU A 263 -5.87 -1.29 15.47
N LEU A 264 -6.83 -0.65 14.80
CA LEU A 264 -8.14 -0.38 15.39
C LEU A 264 -9.04 -1.63 15.36
N GLY A 265 -8.59 -2.77 14.84
CA GLY A 265 -9.35 -4.02 14.81
C GLY A 265 -10.56 -3.95 13.87
N PHE A 266 -10.43 -3.31 12.71
CA PHE A 266 -11.39 -3.45 11.62
C PHE A 266 -11.22 -4.81 10.91
N GLU A 267 -12.33 -5.35 10.40
CA GLU A 267 -12.32 -6.60 9.63
C GLU A 267 -11.49 -6.47 8.35
N GLU A 268 -10.75 -7.52 7.98
CA GLU A 268 -9.78 -7.50 6.88
C GLU A 268 -10.39 -7.08 5.53
N ASP A 269 -11.57 -7.61 5.18
CA ASP A 269 -12.28 -7.24 3.94
C ASP A 269 -12.61 -5.74 3.88
N PHE A 270 -12.98 -5.15 5.03
CA PHE A 270 -13.26 -3.72 5.12
C PHE A 270 -11.97 -2.89 5.02
N VAL A 271 -10.87 -3.34 5.65
CA VAL A 271 -9.55 -2.73 5.51
C VAL A 271 -9.13 -2.70 4.03
N LEU A 272 -9.20 -3.84 3.35
CA LEU A 272 -8.82 -3.97 1.94
C LEU A 272 -9.68 -3.05 1.05
N LYS A 273 -10.99 -2.97 1.31
CA LYS A 273 -11.88 -2.04 0.60
C LYS A 273 -11.38 -0.59 0.68
N VAL A 274 -11.07 -0.10 1.89
CA VAL A 274 -10.59 1.27 2.08
C VAL A 274 -9.20 1.47 1.48
N VAL A 275 -8.29 0.52 1.68
CA VAL A 275 -6.93 0.55 1.12
C VAL A 275 -6.97 0.67 -0.41
N HIS A 276 -7.86 -0.06 -1.07
CA HIS A 276 -8.02 0.01 -2.53
C HIS A 276 -8.59 1.36 -2.97
N LEU A 277 -9.61 1.90 -2.29
CA LEU A 277 -10.11 3.25 -2.59
C LEU A 277 -8.99 4.30 -2.49
N VAL A 278 -8.17 4.21 -1.44
CA VAL A 278 -7.02 5.10 -1.23
C VAL A 278 -5.93 4.88 -2.28
N GLN A 279 -5.56 3.64 -2.62
CA GLN A 279 -4.47 3.42 -3.55
C GLN A 279 -4.80 3.84 -4.98
N PHE A 280 -6.05 3.63 -5.41
CA PHE A 280 -6.46 3.82 -6.79
C PHE A 280 -7.05 5.21 -7.07
N HIS A 281 -7.15 6.10 -6.06
CA HIS A 281 -7.73 7.44 -6.23
C HIS A 281 -6.99 8.28 -7.30
N MET A 282 -5.66 8.16 -7.41
CA MET A 282 -4.90 8.84 -8.46
C MET A 282 -5.12 8.20 -9.84
N LEU A 283 -5.27 6.87 -9.91
CA LEU A 283 -5.44 6.18 -11.19
C LEU A 283 -6.81 6.48 -11.81
N ILE A 284 -7.88 6.54 -11.01
CA ILE A 284 -9.20 6.93 -11.52
C ILE A 284 -9.24 8.41 -11.94
N GLN A 285 -8.43 9.26 -11.30
CA GLN A 285 -8.38 10.69 -11.58
C GLN A 285 -7.60 11.02 -12.86
N TYR A 286 -6.46 10.35 -13.12
CA TYR A 286 -5.55 10.70 -14.21
C TYR A 286 -5.31 9.60 -15.25
N GLY A 287 -5.83 8.39 -15.04
CA GLY A 287 -5.61 7.25 -15.93
C GLY A 287 -6.55 7.20 -17.15
N GLY A 288 -7.57 8.05 -17.20
CA GLY A 288 -8.61 8.01 -18.24
C GLY A 288 -9.28 6.63 -18.34
N ASP A 289 -9.77 6.28 -19.53
CA ASP A 289 -10.47 5.00 -19.77
C ASP A 289 -9.58 3.78 -19.48
N LYS A 290 -8.27 3.89 -19.77
CA LYS A 290 -7.30 2.83 -19.45
C LYS A 290 -7.19 2.60 -17.94
N GLY A 291 -7.17 3.69 -17.16
CA GLY A 291 -7.18 3.63 -15.70
C GLY A 291 -8.44 2.96 -15.17
N GLY A 292 -9.63 3.35 -15.68
CA GLY A 292 -10.90 2.72 -15.32
C GLY A 292 -10.94 1.22 -15.64
N SER A 293 -10.50 0.82 -16.83
CA SER A 293 -10.39 -0.60 -17.21
C SER A 293 -9.41 -1.37 -16.33
N GLN A 294 -8.26 -0.79 -16.00
CA GLN A 294 -7.29 -1.41 -15.11
C GLN A 294 -7.88 -1.62 -13.69
N ILE A 295 -8.59 -0.64 -13.16
CA ILE A 295 -9.26 -0.74 -11.86
C ILE A 295 -10.31 -1.85 -11.88
N TYR A 296 -11.15 -1.91 -12.92
CA TYR A 296 -12.17 -2.94 -13.07
C TYR A 296 -11.59 -4.36 -13.00
N HIS A 297 -10.44 -4.59 -13.67
CA HIS A 297 -9.80 -5.90 -13.69
C HIS A 297 -9.04 -6.24 -12.39
N LEU A 298 -8.53 -5.24 -11.67
CA LEU A 298 -7.75 -5.46 -10.44
C LEU A 298 -8.61 -5.57 -9.19
N LEU A 299 -9.78 -4.93 -9.20
CA LEU A 299 -10.73 -4.85 -8.10
C LEU A 299 -12.04 -5.53 -8.54
N ASP A 300 -13.01 -4.74 -8.98
CA ASP A 300 -14.28 -5.14 -9.58
C ASP A 300 -15.06 -3.89 -10.05
N GLY A 301 -16.29 -4.06 -10.53
CA GLY A 301 -17.17 -2.97 -10.93
C GLY A 301 -17.75 -2.17 -9.76
N ASP A 302 -17.85 -2.77 -8.57
CA ASP A 302 -18.38 -2.11 -7.37
C ASP A 302 -17.40 -1.02 -6.93
N LEU A 303 -16.16 -1.40 -6.65
CA LEU A 303 -15.09 -0.48 -6.24
C LEU A 303 -14.78 0.57 -7.31
N LEU A 304 -14.88 0.22 -8.59
CA LEU A 304 -14.74 1.21 -9.67
C LEU A 304 -15.80 2.31 -9.56
N THR A 305 -17.05 1.94 -9.29
CA THR A 305 -18.16 2.91 -9.13
C THR A 305 -17.91 3.83 -7.94
N ARG A 306 -17.46 3.28 -6.80
CA ARG A 306 -17.06 4.09 -5.63
C ARG A 306 -15.92 5.04 -5.95
N LEU A 307 -14.93 4.61 -6.73
CA LEU A 307 -13.81 5.44 -7.15
C LEU A 307 -14.25 6.58 -8.09
N TYR A 308 -15.26 6.38 -8.94
CA TYR A 308 -15.84 7.47 -9.73
C TYR A 308 -16.49 8.54 -8.84
N PHE A 309 -17.28 8.12 -7.85
CA PHE A 309 -17.86 9.05 -6.87
C PHE A 309 -16.76 9.76 -6.06
N PHE A 310 -15.75 9.02 -5.61
CA PHE A 310 -14.63 9.59 -4.87
C PHE A 310 -13.86 10.62 -5.69
N ARG A 311 -13.64 10.35 -7.00
CA ARG A 311 -13.00 11.30 -7.92
C ARG A 311 -13.78 12.61 -8.02
N GLU A 312 -15.12 12.54 -8.04
CA GLU A 312 -15.98 13.72 -8.07
C GLU A 312 -15.82 14.55 -6.78
N ALA A 313 -15.89 13.88 -5.62
CA ALA A 313 -15.69 14.51 -4.32
C ALA A 313 -14.31 15.19 -4.20
N ASP A 314 -13.26 14.51 -4.68
CA ASP A 314 -11.89 15.03 -4.68
C ASP A 314 -11.71 16.23 -5.63
N GLN A 315 -12.35 16.20 -6.80
CA GLN A 315 -12.32 17.32 -7.75
C GLN A 315 -13.09 18.55 -7.25
N PHE A 316 -14.16 18.35 -6.49
CA PHE A 316 -14.92 19.43 -5.87
C PHE A 316 -14.08 20.19 -4.83
N ALA A 317 -13.15 19.52 -4.15
CA ALA A 317 -12.38 20.04 -3.04
C ALA A 317 -11.01 20.67 -3.40
N LYS A 318 -10.79 21.14 -4.64
CA LYS A 318 -9.47 21.60 -5.12
C LYS A 318 -9.19 23.10 -5.03
#